data_AF-A0A3D2IY03-F1
#
_entry.id   AF-A0A3D2IY03-F1
#
_cell.length_a   1.000
_cell.length_b   1.000
_cell.length_c   1.000
_cell.angle_alpha   90.00
_cell.angle_beta   90.00
_cell.angle_gamma   90.00
#
_symmetry.space_group_name_H-M   'P 1'
#
loop_
_entity.id
_entity.type
_entity.pdbx_description
1 polymer ?
#
loop_
_entity_poly.entity_id
_entity_poly.type
_entity_poly.pdbx_seq_one_letter_code
_entity_poly.pdbx_strand_id
1 'polypeptide(L)'
;MNQSFNLCVATETIVNDAQQLGVTVDALQRICINVSAQIIRQPSLYLQLTYQLTLPNQLLAKQLNWSMWQQAQVKFDDYLWEETCLECFIAGRLINDENLTDAQKATPYIEINANPDGRYALYQFESYRNPATLPPTPLYAADGQSRAFINWINDVTPTLRYVENPLSNNPSVAKKPHHYERSFNVPVIQRSNKQYAIANTMIEQINPCVILWFGEIALYFAPNHASPPDFHNRSHWPRFEL
;
A
#
# COMPACT_ATOMS: atom_id res chain seq x y z
N MET A 1 4.26 -15.14 9.29
CA MET A 1 2.79 -15.10 9.20
C MET A 1 2.46 -14.13 8.08
N ASN A 2 1.59 -14.49 7.13
CA ASN A 2 1.35 -13.76 5.90
C ASN A 2 -0.16 -13.71 5.60
N GLN A 3 -0.67 -12.54 5.23
CA GLN A 3 -2.03 -12.32 4.74
C GLN A 3 -1.95 -11.59 3.39
N SER A 4 -2.71 -12.06 2.40
CA SER A 4 -2.74 -11.47 1.06
C SER A 4 -4.07 -10.77 0.79
N PHE A 5 -4.01 -9.66 0.06
CA PHE A 5 -5.14 -8.81 -0.31
C PHE A 5 -5.15 -8.66 -1.83
N ASN A 6 -6.26 -9.01 -2.46
CA ASN A 6 -6.50 -8.64 -3.86
C ASN A 6 -7.24 -7.32 -3.87
N LEU A 7 -6.71 -6.32 -4.58
CA LEU A 7 -7.34 -5.01 -4.64
C LEU A 7 -8.22 -4.91 -5.88
N CYS A 8 -9.39 -4.33 -5.71
CA CYS A 8 -10.35 -4.05 -6.77
C CYS A 8 -10.30 -2.57 -7.11
N VAL A 9 -10.48 -2.23 -8.39
CA VAL A 9 -10.61 -0.84 -8.83
C VAL A 9 -11.95 -0.25 -8.36
N ALA A 10 -11.97 1.02 -7.96
CA ALA A 10 -13.20 1.78 -7.77
C ALA A 10 -14.00 1.85 -9.08
N THR A 11 -15.33 1.91 -9.00
CA THR A 11 -16.19 1.72 -10.19
C THR A 11 -17.03 2.93 -10.54
N GLU A 12 -17.04 3.96 -9.69
CA GLU A 12 -17.86 5.15 -9.81
C GLU A 12 -17.58 5.94 -11.10
N THR A 13 -16.31 6.07 -11.47
CA THR A 13 -15.86 6.83 -12.66
C THR A 13 -15.32 5.94 -13.79
N ILE A 14 -15.32 4.61 -13.60
CA ILE A 14 -14.55 3.68 -14.43
C ILE A 14 -14.89 3.72 -15.93
N VAL A 15 -16.14 4.04 -16.28
CA VAL A 15 -16.56 4.18 -17.69
C VAL A 15 -15.90 5.40 -18.34
N ASN A 16 -15.90 6.52 -17.62
CA ASN A 16 -15.28 7.77 -18.07
C ASN A 16 -13.75 7.63 -18.11
N ASP A 17 -13.16 7.00 -17.10
CA ASP A 17 -11.73 6.77 -17.01
C ASP A 17 -11.25 5.87 -18.16
N ALA A 18 -11.98 4.78 -18.44
CA ALA A 18 -11.67 3.88 -19.56
C ALA A 18 -11.71 4.62 -20.91
N GLN A 19 -12.72 5.48 -21.11
CA GLN A 19 -12.83 6.29 -22.32
C GLN A 19 -11.64 7.25 -22.46
N GLN A 20 -11.26 7.98 -21.40
CA GLN A 20 -10.14 8.93 -21.43
C GLN A 20 -8.79 8.23 -21.66
N LEU A 21 -8.61 7.04 -21.10
CA LEU A 21 -7.40 6.23 -21.27
C LEU A 21 -7.36 5.46 -22.60
N GLY A 22 -8.43 5.50 -23.40
CA GLY A 22 -8.54 4.80 -24.68
C GLY A 22 -8.57 3.27 -24.54
N VAL A 23 -9.13 2.77 -23.44
CA VAL A 23 -9.23 1.33 -23.12
C VAL A 23 -10.68 0.93 -22.82
N THR A 24 -10.93 -0.37 -22.64
CA THR A 24 -12.24 -0.86 -22.21
C THR A 24 -12.34 -0.86 -20.68
N VAL A 25 -13.56 -0.80 -20.14
CA VAL A 25 -13.82 -1.01 -18.70
C VAL A 25 -13.26 -2.35 -18.23
N ASP A 26 -13.44 -3.41 -19.02
CA ASP A 26 -12.88 -4.74 -18.77
C ASP A 26 -11.34 -4.74 -18.71
N ALA A 27 -10.66 -3.84 -19.43
CA ALA A 27 -9.22 -3.68 -19.28
C ALA A 27 -8.83 -3.04 -17.94
N LEU A 28 -9.60 -2.07 -17.43
CA LEU A 28 -9.34 -1.49 -16.11
C LEU A 28 -9.63 -2.50 -14.98
N GLN A 29 -10.72 -3.26 -15.10
CA GLN A 29 -11.09 -4.29 -14.12
C GLN A 29 -10.11 -5.48 -14.08
N ARG A 30 -9.36 -5.72 -15.16
CA ARG A 30 -8.31 -6.74 -15.23
C ARG A 30 -6.93 -6.26 -14.80
N ILE A 31 -6.80 -5.04 -14.28
CA ILE A 31 -5.59 -4.64 -13.55
C ILE A 31 -5.54 -5.47 -12.27
N CYS A 32 -4.53 -6.34 -12.16
CA CYS A 32 -4.38 -7.21 -11.01
C CYS A 32 -3.40 -6.57 -10.03
N ILE A 33 -3.86 -6.28 -8.81
CA ILE A 33 -3.01 -5.84 -7.71
C ILE A 33 -3.16 -6.82 -6.55
N ASN A 34 -2.07 -7.46 -6.17
CA ASN A 34 -1.98 -8.26 -4.95
C ASN A 34 -1.04 -7.56 -3.98
N VAL A 35 -1.45 -7.46 -2.72
CA VAL A 35 -0.61 -6.97 -1.64
C VAL A 35 -0.46 -8.06 -0.60
N SER A 36 0.77 -8.42 -0.24
CA SER A 36 1.02 -9.31 0.89
C SER A 36 1.53 -8.55 2.10
N ALA A 37 0.94 -8.80 3.26
CA ALA A 37 1.34 -8.29 4.55
C ALA A 37 1.93 -9.43 5.39
N GLN A 38 3.23 -9.35 5.69
CA GLN A 38 3.95 -10.42 6.38
C GLN A 38 4.68 -9.90 7.61
N ILE A 39 4.51 -10.57 8.75
CA ILE A 39 5.38 -10.35 9.91
C ILE A 39 6.70 -11.11 9.70
N ILE A 40 7.81 -10.36 9.62
CA ILE A 40 9.17 -10.88 9.48
C ILE A 40 9.96 -10.61 10.75
N ARG A 41 10.74 -11.62 11.17
CA ARG A 41 11.71 -11.53 12.24
C ARG A 41 13.10 -11.69 11.63
N GLN A 42 13.88 -10.61 11.47
CA GLN A 42 15.37 -10.57 11.45
C GLN A 42 15.93 -9.28 10.82
N PRO A 43 17.01 -8.67 11.37
CA PRO A 43 17.44 -8.75 12.78
C PRO A 43 16.44 -8.06 13.73
N SER A 44 15.57 -7.21 13.18
CA SER A 44 14.45 -6.57 13.89
C SER A 44 13.12 -7.16 13.43
N LEU A 45 12.05 -6.81 14.14
CA LEU A 45 10.70 -7.23 13.82
C LEU A 45 10.03 -6.21 12.90
N TYR A 46 9.50 -6.68 11.77
CA TYR A 46 8.88 -5.83 10.76
C TYR A 46 7.52 -6.36 10.32
N LEU A 47 6.64 -5.45 9.93
CA LEU A 47 5.57 -5.70 8.98
C LEU A 47 6.13 -5.40 7.59
N GLN A 48 6.32 -6.44 6.79
CA GLN A 48 6.65 -6.30 5.37
C GLN A 48 5.36 -6.16 4.57
N LEU A 49 5.31 -5.15 3.70
CA LEU A 49 4.28 -4.98 2.69
C LEU A 49 4.93 -5.13 1.31
N THR A 50 4.35 -5.99 0.48
CA THR A 50 4.79 -6.22 -0.90
C THR A 50 3.62 -6.01 -1.84
N TYR A 51 3.74 -5.05 -2.74
CA TYR A 51 2.74 -4.68 -3.73
C TYR A 51 3.16 -5.25 -5.08
N GLN A 52 2.32 -6.09 -5.67
CA GLN A 52 2.51 -6.71 -6.97
C GLN A 52 1.41 -6.27 -7.91
N LEU A 53 1.79 -5.58 -8.99
CA LEU A 53 0.89 -5.05 -10.00
C LEU A 53 1.14 -5.75 -11.33
N THR A 54 0.07 -6.15 -12.01
CA THR A 54 0.12 -6.65 -13.40
C THR A 54 -0.92 -5.93 -14.24
N LEU A 55 -0.47 -5.28 -15.31
CA LEU A 55 -1.37 -4.62 -16.27
C LEU A 55 -1.74 -5.56 -17.43
N PRO A 56 -3.00 -5.54 -17.89
CA PRO A 56 -3.50 -6.49 -18.88
C PRO A 56 -3.09 -6.16 -20.32
N ASN A 57 -2.59 -4.96 -20.60
CA ASN A 57 -2.19 -4.57 -21.94
C ASN A 57 -1.08 -3.51 -21.95
N GLN A 58 -0.45 -3.36 -23.12
CA GLN A 58 0.67 -2.43 -23.34
C GLN A 58 0.25 -0.96 -23.33
N LEU A 59 -1.01 -0.66 -23.68
CA LEU A 59 -1.48 0.73 -23.71
C LEU A 59 -1.52 1.33 -22.30
N LEU A 60 -2.05 0.57 -21.33
CA LEU A 60 -1.99 0.92 -19.91
C LEU A 60 -0.54 1.01 -19.42
N ALA A 61 0.31 0.06 -19.79
CA ALA A 61 1.71 0.04 -19.37
C ALA A 61 2.52 1.23 -19.86
N LYS A 62 2.18 1.80 -21.03
CA LYS A 62 2.81 3.01 -21.55
C LYS A 62 2.32 4.29 -20.86
N GLN A 63 1.10 4.27 -20.31
CA GLN A 63 0.49 5.43 -19.65
C GLN A 63 0.76 5.45 -18.14
N LEU A 64 1.08 4.29 -17.53
CA LEU A 64 1.32 4.20 -16.10
C LEU A 64 2.54 5.04 -15.69
N ASN A 65 2.32 5.97 -14.78
CA ASN A 65 3.35 6.75 -14.11
C ASN A 65 3.95 5.94 -12.97
N TRP A 66 4.73 4.91 -13.30
CA TRP A 66 5.48 4.12 -12.32
C TRP A 66 6.89 4.67 -12.17
N SER A 67 7.11 5.47 -11.14
CA SER A 67 8.39 6.14 -10.92
C SER A 67 9.53 5.13 -10.74
N MET A 68 10.65 5.40 -11.40
CA MET A 68 11.85 4.58 -11.24
C MET A 68 12.45 4.76 -9.85
N TRP A 69 12.90 3.66 -9.25
CA TRP A 69 13.58 3.67 -7.96
C TRP A 69 14.82 4.57 -7.99
N GLN A 70 14.99 5.41 -6.97
CA GLN A 70 16.19 6.23 -6.79
C GLN A 70 16.62 6.23 -5.33
N GLN A 71 17.77 5.62 -5.03
CA GLN A 71 18.30 5.57 -3.66
C GLN A 71 18.45 6.97 -3.03
N ALA A 72 18.79 7.98 -3.84
CA ALA A 72 18.93 9.36 -3.38
C ALA A 72 17.60 10.06 -3.04
N GLN A 73 16.46 9.50 -3.47
CA GLN A 73 15.12 10.02 -3.17
C GLN A 73 14.49 9.40 -1.92
N VAL A 74 15.19 8.47 -1.25
CA VAL A 74 14.66 7.84 -0.04
C VAL A 74 14.63 8.84 1.11
N LYS A 75 13.47 9.45 1.32
CA LYS A 75 13.21 10.45 2.36
C LYS A 75 11.72 10.54 2.66
N PHE A 76 11.40 11.16 3.79
CA PHE A 76 10.05 11.59 4.07
C PHE A 76 9.64 12.71 3.09
N ASP A 77 8.46 12.62 2.47
CA ASP A 77 7.89 13.66 1.59
C ASP A 77 6.36 13.66 1.66
N ASP A 78 5.75 14.84 1.77
CA ASP A 78 4.30 14.98 1.90
C ASP A 78 3.58 14.91 0.52
N TYR A 79 2.25 14.82 0.51
CA TYR A 79 1.40 14.89 -0.70
C TYR A 79 1.60 13.77 -1.74
N LEU A 80 2.17 12.63 -1.34
CA LEU A 80 2.44 11.50 -2.25
C LEU A 80 1.19 10.91 -2.94
N TRP A 81 -0.01 11.16 -2.42
CA TRP A 81 -1.29 10.75 -3.03
C TRP A 81 -1.60 11.48 -4.35
N GLU A 82 -0.89 12.58 -4.65
CA GLU A 82 -0.96 13.30 -5.93
C GLU A 82 -0.17 12.60 -7.06
N GLU A 83 0.50 11.50 -6.74
CA GLU A 83 1.25 10.65 -7.67
C GLU A 83 0.87 9.17 -7.49
N THR A 84 1.47 8.26 -8.27
CA THR A 84 1.31 6.82 -8.00
C THR A 84 1.79 6.51 -6.59
N CYS A 85 0.86 6.02 -5.76
CA CYS A 85 1.06 5.87 -4.33
C CYS A 85 0.65 4.47 -3.86
N LEU A 86 1.55 3.80 -3.16
CA LEU A 86 1.31 2.55 -2.45
C LEU A 86 0.95 2.91 -1.02
N GLU A 87 -0.31 2.70 -0.66
CA GLU A 87 -0.84 3.15 0.62
C GLU A 87 -1.17 1.97 1.53
N CYS A 88 -1.09 2.16 2.84
CA CYS A 88 -1.57 1.20 3.81
C CYS A 88 -2.10 1.89 5.05
N PHE A 89 -3.35 1.61 5.38
CA PHE A 89 -3.98 2.11 6.59
C PHE A 89 -4.00 1.02 7.66
N ILE A 90 -3.63 1.36 8.88
CA ILE A 90 -3.57 0.41 9.99
C ILE A 90 -4.30 1.00 11.19
N ALA A 91 -5.25 0.24 11.72
CA ALA A 91 -5.99 0.62 12.91
C ALA A 91 -6.03 -0.50 13.94
N GLY A 92 -6.21 -0.09 15.19
CA GLY A 92 -6.49 -0.93 16.32
C GLY A 92 -6.47 -0.11 17.60
N ARG A 93 -6.66 -0.77 18.73
CA ARG A 93 -6.55 -0.11 20.03
C ARG A 93 -5.16 0.50 20.27
N LEU A 94 -5.09 1.58 21.06
CA LEU A 94 -3.83 2.09 21.54
C LEU A 94 -3.27 1.21 22.66
N ILE A 95 -1.94 1.13 22.78
CA ILE A 95 -1.27 0.25 23.75
C ILE A 95 -1.63 0.57 25.22
N ASN A 96 -2.01 1.81 25.55
CA ASN A 96 -2.35 2.25 26.91
C ASN A 96 -3.85 2.52 27.12
N ASP A 97 -4.70 1.99 26.24
CA ASP A 97 -6.14 2.33 26.15
C ASP A 97 -7.05 1.50 27.06
N GLU A 98 -6.48 0.74 28.01
CA GLU A 98 -7.22 -0.23 28.84
C GLU A 98 -8.28 0.41 29.76
N ASN A 99 -8.26 1.74 29.92
CA ASN A 99 -9.14 2.47 30.83
C ASN A 99 -10.20 3.36 30.13
N LEU A 100 -10.27 3.41 28.79
CA LEU A 100 -11.29 4.22 28.10
C LEU A 100 -12.57 3.42 27.84
N THR A 101 -13.73 4.06 28.02
CA THR A 101 -15.02 3.49 27.62
C THR A 101 -15.17 3.47 26.10
N ASP A 102 -16.00 2.59 25.55
CA ASP A 102 -16.20 2.49 24.08
C ASP A 102 -16.77 3.78 23.46
N ALA A 103 -17.44 4.63 24.24
CA ALA A 103 -17.88 5.95 23.82
C ALA A 103 -16.76 7.01 23.83
N GLN A 104 -15.64 6.75 24.52
CA GLN A 104 -14.47 7.63 24.64
C GLN A 104 -13.31 7.21 23.74
N LYS A 105 -13.37 6.00 23.15
CA LYS A 105 -12.38 5.55 22.17
C LYS A 105 -12.64 6.25 20.85
N ALA A 106 -11.90 7.32 20.60
CA ALA A 106 -11.62 7.70 19.23
C ALA A 106 -11.04 6.45 18.51
N THR A 107 -11.23 6.33 17.20
CA THR A 107 -10.72 5.21 16.41
C THR A 107 -9.44 5.64 15.70
N PRO A 108 -8.30 5.79 16.41
CA PRO A 108 -7.08 6.26 15.80
C PRO A 108 -6.60 5.24 14.77
N TYR A 109 -5.89 5.75 13.79
CA TYR A 109 -5.25 4.94 12.77
C TYR A 109 -4.01 5.65 12.26
N ILE A 110 -3.16 4.87 11.61
CA ILE A 110 -2.02 5.37 10.88
C ILE A 110 -2.25 5.15 9.39
N GLU A 111 -1.64 6.01 8.61
CA GLU A 111 -1.59 5.94 7.16
C GLU A 111 -0.12 5.90 6.74
N ILE A 112 0.21 5.01 5.81
CA ILE A 112 1.54 4.87 5.24
C ILE A 112 1.39 5.11 3.75
N ASN A 113 2.09 6.12 3.22
CA ASN A 113 2.09 6.46 1.81
C ASN A 113 3.50 6.27 1.27
N ALA A 114 3.64 5.56 0.15
CA ALA A 114 4.94 5.24 -0.42
C ALA A 114 4.91 5.37 -1.95
N ASN A 115 5.75 6.24 -2.50
CA ASN A 115 5.93 6.36 -3.94
C ASN A 115 6.96 5.32 -4.42
N PRO A 116 6.77 4.66 -5.58
CA PRO A 116 7.72 3.68 -6.11
C PRO A 116 9.17 4.17 -6.30
N ASP A 117 9.42 5.48 -6.28
CA ASP A 117 10.77 6.09 -6.37
C ASP A 117 11.60 6.02 -5.09
N GLY A 118 10.97 5.78 -3.93
CA GLY A 118 11.62 5.71 -2.63
C GLY A 118 11.14 6.74 -1.60
N ARG A 119 10.37 7.76 -2.00
CA ARG A 119 9.75 8.70 -1.06
C ARG A 119 8.64 8.01 -0.26
N TYR A 120 8.45 8.46 0.97
CA TYR A 120 7.41 7.94 1.85
C TYR A 120 6.86 9.00 2.81
N ALA A 121 5.69 8.77 3.37
CA ALA A 121 5.17 9.49 4.52
C ALA A 121 4.40 8.52 5.41
N LEU A 122 4.48 8.73 6.72
CA LEU A 122 3.62 8.05 7.68
C LEU A 122 2.89 9.12 8.48
N TYR A 123 1.58 9.00 8.56
CA TYR A 123 0.71 9.93 9.27
C TYR A 123 -0.04 9.23 10.39
N GLN A 124 -0.49 10.03 11.36
CA GLN A 124 -1.36 9.59 12.43
C GLN A 124 -2.65 10.40 12.43
N PHE A 125 -3.74 9.71 12.76
CA PHE A 125 -5.06 10.28 12.90
C PHE A 125 -5.66 9.83 14.22
N GLU A 126 -6.32 10.75 14.91
CA GLU A 126 -7.07 10.49 16.14
C GLU A 126 -8.42 9.82 15.83
N SER A 127 -9.03 10.18 14.70
CA SER A 127 -10.25 9.57 14.17
C SER A 127 -10.38 9.88 12.68
N TYR A 128 -11.50 9.55 12.04
CA TYR A 128 -11.74 9.76 10.61
C TYR A 128 -11.31 11.17 10.14
N ARG A 129 -10.20 11.23 9.38
CA ARG A 129 -9.57 12.47 8.85
C ARG A 129 -9.33 13.56 9.90
N ASN A 130 -9.15 13.18 11.17
CA ASN A 130 -8.87 14.09 12.27
C ASN A 130 -7.48 13.83 12.86
N PRO A 131 -6.63 14.85 13.09
CA PRO A 131 -6.87 16.27 12.81
C PRO A 131 -6.99 16.55 11.30
N ALA A 132 -7.89 17.46 10.93
CA ALA A 132 -8.13 17.85 9.55
C ALA A 132 -7.09 18.89 9.08
N THR A 133 -5.81 18.51 9.15
CA THR A 133 -4.67 19.35 8.73
C THR A 133 -4.06 18.84 7.42
N LEU A 134 -3.53 19.76 6.61
CA LEU A 134 -2.76 19.44 5.40
C LEU A 134 -1.38 20.13 5.47
N PRO A 135 -0.27 19.37 5.42
CA PRO A 135 -0.22 17.91 5.39
C PRO A 135 -0.77 17.29 6.70
N PRO A 136 -1.20 16.00 6.68
CA PRO A 136 -1.61 15.32 7.89
C PRO A 136 -0.48 15.27 8.94
N THR A 137 -0.85 15.06 10.20
CA THR A 137 0.14 15.02 11.28
C THR A 137 1.09 13.83 11.09
N PRO A 138 2.41 14.03 10.99
CA PRO A 138 3.36 12.94 10.84
C PRO A 138 3.31 11.98 12.03
N LEU A 139 3.44 10.69 11.76
CA LEU A 139 3.68 9.67 12.79
C LEU A 139 5.12 9.81 13.28
N TYR A 140 5.32 9.82 14.59
CA TYR A 140 6.65 9.85 15.21
C TYR A 140 7.07 8.46 15.68
N ALA A 141 8.38 8.22 15.67
CA ALA A 141 8.99 7.06 16.28
C ALA A 141 8.84 7.09 17.81
N ALA A 142 9.27 6.01 18.47
CA ALA A 142 9.17 5.89 19.94
C ALA A 142 9.95 6.95 20.73
N ASP A 143 10.91 7.63 20.10
CA ASP A 143 11.65 8.76 20.70
C ASP A 143 10.82 10.06 20.77
N GLY A 144 9.66 10.11 20.09
CA GLY A 144 8.80 11.29 20.00
C GLY A 144 9.41 12.48 19.23
N GLN A 145 10.57 12.31 18.60
CA GLN A 145 11.31 13.38 17.92
C GLN A 145 11.52 13.06 16.45
N SER A 146 11.90 11.82 16.14
CA SER A 146 12.14 11.36 14.78
C SER A 146 10.82 10.96 14.13
N ARG A 147 10.61 11.34 12.86
CA ARG A 147 9.49 10.81 12.09
C ARG A 147 9.64 9.29 11.93
N ALA A 148 8.53 8.58 12.00
CA ALA A 148 8.50 7.16 11.68
C ALA A 148 8.92 6.94 10.22
N PHE A 149 9.50 5.79 9.94
CA PHE A 149 10.10 5.49 8.64
C PHE A 149 9.73 4.08 8.17
N ILE A 150 9.84 3.88 6.86
CA ILE A 150 9.84 2.55 6.24
C ILE A 150 11.26 2.23 5.75
N ASN A 151 11.59 0.95 5.67
CA ASN A 151 12.80 0.45 5.03
C ASN A 151 12.43 -0.20 3.70
N TRP A 152 12.78 0.43 2.59
CA TRP A 152 12.60 -0.17 1.28
C TRP A 152 13.42 -1.44 1.12
N ILE A 153 12.82 -2.43 0.49
CA ILE A 153 13.49 -3.66 0.10
C ILE A 153 13.78 -3.52 -1.39
N ASN A 154 15.03 -3.19 -1.68
CA ASN A 154 15.55 -3.27 -3.03
C ASN A 154 16.41 -4.51 -3.11
N ASP A 155 15.93 -5.50 -3.83
CA ASP A 155 16.81 -6.53 -4.36
C ASP A 155 17.69 -5.86 -5.42
N VAL A 156 18.82 -5.30 -4.98
CA VAL A 156 19.91 -4.85 -5.87
C VAL A 156 20.64 -6.06 -6.48
N THR A 157 20.15 -7.28 -6.23
CA THR A 157 20.65 -8.49 -6.87
C THR A 157 19.77 -8.83 -8.07
N PRO A 158 20.22 -8.58 -9.32
CA PRO A 158 19.55 -9.12 -10.50
C PRO A 158 19.81 -10.62 -10.51
N THR A 159 19.02 -11.40 -9.77
CA THR A 159 18.91 -12.82 -10.08
C THR A 159 18.05 -12.90 -11.32
N LEU A 160 18.72 -12.93 -12.48
CA LEU A 160 18.18 -13.46 -13.72
C LEU A 160 17.61 -14.86 -13.44
N ARG A 161 16.34 -14.94 -13.06
CA ARG A 161 15.58 -16.18 -13.13
C ARG A 161 15.28 -16.42 -14.60
N TYR A 162 16.25 -16.98 -15.31
CA TYR A 162 15.96 -17.77 -16.49
C TYR A 162 15.16 -18.98 -16.02
N VAL A 163 13.84 -18.92 -16.18
CA VAL A 163 13.04 -20.14 -16.28
C VAL A 163 13.18 -20.59 -17.73
N GLU A 164 14.24 -21.33 -18.02
CA GLU A 164 14.26 -22.14 -19.24
C GLU A 164 13.18 -23.19 -19.09
N ASN A 165 12.12 -23.07 -19.90
CA ASN A 165 11.13 -24.10 -20.05
C ASN A 165 11.69 -25.09 -21.10
N PRO A 166 12.08 -26.33 -20.75
CA PRO A 166 12.83 -27.20 -21.67
C PRO A 166 12.01 -27.75 -22.84
N LEU A 167 10.75 -27.36 -23.02
CA LEU A 167 9.81 -27.99 -23.94
C LEU A 167 8.88 -26.95 -24.58
N SER A 168 9.39 -26.14 -25.50
CA SER A 168 8.54 -25.41 -26.46
C SER A 168 9.35 -24.95 -27.69
N ASN A 169 9.42 -25.81 -28.70
CA ASN A 169 9.95 -25.49 -30.04
C ASN A 169 8.96 -24.66 -30.89
N ASN A 170 8.43 -23.57 -30.32
CA ASN A 170 7.68 -22.55 -31.05
C ASN A 170 7.91 -21.19 -30.37
N PRO A 171 8.50 -20.18 -31.04
CA PRO A 171 8.65 -18.85 -30.48
C PRO A 171 7.34 -18.09 -30.65
N SER A 172 6.26 -18.58 -30.01
CA SER A 172 5.19 -17.66 -29.64
C SER A 172 5.81 -16.78 -28.57
N VAL A 173 6.08 -15.52 -28.90
CA VAL A 173 6.51 -14.50 -27.95
C VAL A 173 5.42 -14.42 -26.89
N ALA A 174 5.54 -15.19 -25.82
CA ALA A 174 4.73 -15.03 -24.62
C ALA A 174 5.06 -13.62 -24.14
N LYS A 175 4.18 -12.66 -24.47
CA LYS A 175 4.32 -11.27 -24.06
C LYS A 175 4.50 -11.31 -22.54
N LYS A 176 5.70 -10.97 -22.07
CA LYS A 176 5.96 -10.87 -20.63
C LYS A 176 4.88 -9.95 -20.04
N PRO A 177 4.20 -10.35 -18.97
CA PRO A 177 3.22 -9.49 -18.33
C PRO A 177 3.88 -8.15 -17.95
N HIS A 178 3.13 -7.06 -18.09
CA HIS A 178 3.55 -5.74 -17.66
C HIS A 178 3.48 -5.69 -16.13
N HIS A 179 4.52 -6.22 -15.50
CA HIS A 179 4.59 -6.49 -14.08
C HIS A 179 5.48 -5.48 -13.36
N TYR A 180 5.00 -5.03 -12.19
CA TYR A 180 5.67 -4.07 -11.33
C TYR A 180 5.59 -4.55 -9.89
N GLU A 181 6.66 -4.36 -9.13
CA GLU A 181 6.73 -4.77 -7.74
C GLU A 181 7.49 -3.76 -6.90
N ARG A 182 6.99 -3.53 -5.68
CA ARG A 182 7.67 -2.78 -4.64
C ARG A 182 7.37 -3.38 -3.28
N SER A 183 8.40 -3.40 -2.43
CA SER A 183 8.29 -3.92 -1.08
C SER A 183 8.98 -3.01 -0.08
N PHE A 184 8.39 -2.87 1.10
CA PHE A 184 8.98 -2.13 2.20
C PHE A 184 8.61 -2.74 3.55
N ASN A 185 9.48 -2.50 4.53
CA ASN A 185 9.32 -2.94 5.90
C ASN A 185 8.95 -1.76 6.80
N VAL A 186 7.94 -1.95 7.64
CA VAL A 186 7.54 -1.03 8.70
C VAL A 186 8.00 -1.62 10.04
N PRO A 187 8.80 -0.90 10.86
CA PRO A 187 9.18 -1.38 12.18
C PRO A 187 7.95 -1.67 13.05
N VAL A 188 7.92 -2.83 13.73
CA VAL A 188 6.84 -3.18 14.66
C VAL A 188 7.39 -3.67 16.00
N ILE A 189 6.60 -3.49 17.05
CA ILE A 189 6.89 -3.98 18.40
C ILE A 189 5.97 -5.16 18.68
N GLN A 190 6.49 -6.23 19.28
CA GLN A 190 5.67 -7.32 19.79
C GLN A 190 5.27 -7.02 21.24
N ARG A 191 3.96 -7.08 21.56
CA ARG A 191 3.44 -6.84 22.92
C ARG A 191 3.15 -8.13 23.68
N SER A 192 2.54 -9.11 23.02
CA SER A 192 2.25 -10.44 23.57
C SER A 192 2.35 -11.49 22.46
N ASN A 193 1.92 -12.73 22.72
CA ASN A 193 1.92 -13.77 21.68
C ASN A 193 1.03 -13.35 20.51
N LYS A 194 1.65 -13.17 19.32
CA LYS A 194 1.03 -12.76 18.05
C LYS A 194 0.40 -11.37 18.00
N GLN A 195 0.64 -10.51 18.98
CA GLN A 195 0.15 -9.12 18.99
C GLN A 195 1.28 -8.15 18.64
N TYR A 196 1.06 -7.36 17.58
CA TYR A 196 2.03 -6.45 17.00
C TYR A 196 1.49 -5.02 17.00
N ALA A 197 2.38 -4.05 17.15
CA ALA A 197 2.05 -2.63 17.12
C ALA A 197 3.04 -1.85 16.28
N ILE A 198 2.56 -0.79 15.63
CA ILE A 198 3.38 0.26 15.01
C ILE A 198 3.23 1.50 15.88
N ALA A 199 4.35 2.03 16.36
CA ALA A 199 4.35 3.07 17.40
C ALA A 199 3.43 2.66 18.58
N ASN A 200 2.33 3.39 18.80
CA ASN A 200 1.38 3.14 19.88
C ASN A 200 0.10 2.43 19.44
N THR A 201 -0.01 2.01 18.18
CA THR A 201 -1.24 1.45 17.59
C THR A 201 -1.10 -0.06 17.37
N MET A 202 -1.97 -0.85 18.00
CA MET A 202 -2.08 -2.29 17.72
C MET A 202 -2.55 -2.53 16.28
N ILE A 203 -2.01 -3.54 15.62
CA ILE A 203 -2.42 -3.93 14.26
C ILE A 203 -3.61 -4.89 14.37
N GLU A 204 -4.84 -4.36 14.32
CA GLU A 204 -6.09 -5.16 14.38
C GLU A 204 -6.82 -5.17 13.02
N GLN A 205 -6.72 -4.08 12.27
CA GLN A 205 -7.20 -3.94 10.89
C GLN A 205 -6.07 -3.39 10.03
N ILE A 206 -6.02 -3.84 8.80
CA ILE A 206 -5.06 -3.39 7.79
C ILE A 206 -5.78 -3.21 6.47
N ASN A 207 -5.56 -2.09 5.80
CA ASN A 207 -6.21 -1.76 4.54
C ASN A 207 -5.15 -1.27 3.55
N PRO A 208 -4.46 -2.19 2.85
CA PRO A 208 -3.55 -1.80 1.78
C PRO A 208 -4.33 -1.26 0.59
N CYS A 209 -3.99 -0.07 0.14
CA CYS A 209 -4.62 0.62 -0.98
C CYS A 209 -3.55 1.02 -2.01
N VAL A 210 -3.97 1.35 -3.23
CA VAL A 210 -3.09 1.89 -4.26
C VAL A 210 -3.82 2.97 -5.05
N ILE A 211 -3.13 4.08 -5.28
CA ILE A 211 -3.48 5.07 -6.29
C ILE A 211 -2.53 4.86 -7.46
N LEU A 212 -3.06 4.49 -8.63
CA LEU A 212 -2.27 4.41 -9.86
C LEU A 212 -2.60 5.57 -10.76
N TRP A 213 -1.59 6.35 -11.14
CA TRP A 213 -1.75 7.43 -12.11
C TRP A 213 -1.41 6.94 -13.52
N PHE A 214 -2.33 7.10 -14.44
CA PHE A 214 -2.18 6.86 -15.87
C PHE A 214 -2.29 8.20 -16.61
N GLY A 215 -1.15 8.81 -16.94
CA GLY A 215 -1.14 10.22 -17.36
C GLY A 215 -1.69 11.12 -16.25
N GLU A 216 -2.85 11.75 -16.49
CA GLU A 216 -3.55 12.62 -15.54
C GLU A 216 -4.74 11.93 -14.83
N ILE A 217 -4.97 10.64 -15.11
CA ILE A 217 -6.10 9.88 -14.56
C ILE A 217 -5.63 9.04 -13.38
N ALA A 218 -6.20 9.28 -12.21
CA ALA A 218 -5.98 8.47 -11.02
C ALA A 218 -7.03 7.34 -10.94
N LEU A 219 -6.55 6.11 -10.77
CA LEU A 219 -7.38 4.94 -10.46
C LEU A 219 -7.11 4.47 -9.02
N TYR A 220 -8.17 4.22 -8.27
CA TYR A 220 -8.12 3.88 -6.85
C TYR A 220 -8.40 2.40 -6.64
N PHE A 221 -7.54 1.73 -5.88
CA PHE A 221 -7.62 0.30 -5.61
C PHE A 221 -7.60 0.02 -4.11
N ALA A 222 -8.54 -0.80 -3.64
CA ALA A 222 -8.62 -1.26 -2.25
C ALA A 222 -9.24 -2.66 -2.19
N PRO A 223 -9.13 -3.40 -1.06
CA PRO A 223 -9.80 -4.69 -0.89
C PRO A 223 -11.32 -4.52 -0.94
N ASN A 224 -11.84 -3.45 -0.32
CA ASN A 224 -13.24 -3.03 -0.36
C ASN A 224 -13.31 -1.51 -0.46
N HIS A 225 -14.30 -0.98 -1.17
CA HIS A 225 -14.50 0.46 -1.35
C HIS A 225 -15.73 0.96 -0.60
N ALA A 226 -15.62 2.16 -0.02
CA ALA A 226 -16.77 3.01 0.23
C ALA A 226 -17.29 3.60 -1.08
N SER A 227 -18.51 4.14 -1.08
CA SER A 227 -19.04 4.90 -2.21
C SER A 227 -19.48 6.30 -1.75
N PRO A 228 -18.80 7.39 -2.18
CA PRO A 228 -17.65 7.42 -3.09
C PRO A 228 -16.38 6.77 -2.48
N PRO A 229 -15.35 6.45 -3.30
CA PRO A 229 -14.11 5.84 -2.83
C PRO A 229 -13.44 6.70 -1.76
N ASP A 230 -13.20 6.10 -0.60
CA ASP A 230 -12.59 6.76 0.54
C ASP A 230 -11.80 5.74 1.36
N PHE A 231 -10.48 5.73 1.19
CA PHE A 231 -9.61 4.80 1.90
C PHE A 231 -9.59 5.02 3.41
N HIS A 232 -9.99 6.21 3.90
CA HIS A 232 -10.06 6.50 5.33
C HIS A 232 -11.30 5.88 6.02
N ASN A 233 -12.26 5.36 5.24
CA ASN A 233 -13.48 4.79 5.81
C ASN A 233 -13.23 3.40 6.41
N ARG A 234 -12.88 3.39 7.69
CA ARG A 234 -12.54 2.20 8.48
C ARG A 234 -13.58 1.08 8.48
N SER A 235 -14.85 1.38 8.18
CA SER A 235 -15.90 0.34 8.10
C SER A 235 -15.67 -0.67 6.96
N HIS A 236 -14.83 -0.33 5.98
CA HIS A 236 -14.49 -1.19 4.84
C HIS A 236 -13.16 -1.93 5.01
N TRP A 237 -12.44 -1.68 6.12
CA TRP A 237 -11.10 -2.23 6.31
C TRP A 237 -11.16 -3.67 6.81
N PRO A 238 -10.47 -4.62 6.15
CA PRO A 238 -10.44 -6.00 6.60
C PRO A 238 -9.72 -6.14 7.94
N ARG A 239 -10.07 -7.19 8.69
CA ARG A 239 -9.33 -7.58 9.88
C ARG A 239 -7.96 -8.09 9.48
N PHE A 240 -6.97 -7.82 10.33
CA PHE A 240 -5.67 -8.45 10.22
C PHE A 240 -5.71 -9.79 10.95
N GLU A 241 -5.63 -10.88 10.20
CA GLU A 241 -5.76 -12.24 10.70
C GLU A 241 -4.38 -12.91 10.67
N LEU A 242 -3.88 -13.34 11.84
CA LEU A 242 -2.54 -13.92 12.05
C LEU A 242 -2.54 -15.28 12.76
#